data_AF-A0A1H6INJ3-F1
#
_entry.id   AF-A0A1H6INJ3-F1
#
_cell.length_a   1.000
_cell.length_b   1.000
_cell.length_c   1.000
_cell.angle_alpha   90.00
_cell.angle_beta   90.00
_cell.angle_gamma   90.00
#
_symmetry.space_group_name_H-M   'P 1'
#
loop_
_entity.id
_entity.type
_entity.pdbx_description
1 polymer ?
#
loop_
_entity_poly.entity_id
_entity_poly.type
_entity_poly.pdbx_seq_one_letter_code
_entity_poly.pdbx_strand_id
1 'polypeptide(L)'
;MIKHENNHFGGNETMSKTLKEIYEYDLIEDDGIDYTVDEWFNTIMEKTKDQLSVADVSRMLRQRICSRIAIKRAIEMLSDDPFIGEMFEGQLMFNLYKGKEKYLKLFYTQMGPVLEKAGLMAKCHQFGSDEEKEEYLSVISKFAQKIKEETT
;
A
#
# COMPACT_ATOMS: atom_id res chain seq x y z
N MET A 1 -14.80 26.69 -48.54
CA MET A 1 -14.83 25.24 -48.22
C MET A 1 -13.72 24.97 -47.22
N ILE A 2 -14.10 24.61 -45.99
CA ILE A 2 -13.20 24.30 -44.88
C ILE A 2 -12.83 22.82 -44.97
N LYS A 3 -11.55 22.48 -44.85
CA LYS A 3 -11.09 21.23 -44.23
C LYS A 3 -9.80 21.53 -43.45
N HIS A 4 -9.95 21.79 -42.16
CA HIS A 4 -8.88 21.64 -41.19
C HIS A 4 -8.81 20.15 -40.83
N GLU A 5 -7.75 19.47 -41.23
CA GLU A 5 -7.42 18.15 -40.70
C GLU A 5 -6.76 18.32 -39.34
N ASN A 6 -7.55 18.12 -38.29
CA ASN A 6 -7.04 17.89 -36.95
C ASN A 6 -6.51 16.46 -36.89
N ASN A 7 -5.19 16.28 -37.03
CA ASN A 7 -4.57 15.01 -36.68
C ASN A 7 -4.49 14.88 -35.16
N HIS A 8 -5.31 13.95 -34.69
CA HIS A 8 -5.50 13.51 -33.32
C HIS A 8 -4.19 12.95 -32.75
N PHE A 9 -3.63 13.63 -31.75
CA PHE A 9 -2.62 13.05 -30.87
C PHE A 9 -3.30 12.01 -29.96
N GLY A 10 -3.45 10.78 -30.47
CA GLY A 10 -3.82 9.63 -29.65
C GLY A 10 -2.57 9.07 -28.98
N GLY A 11 -2.19 9.63 -27.83
CA GLY A 11 -1.31 8.92 -26.91
C GLY A 11 -2.04 7.65 -26.47
N ASN A 12 -1.43 6.48 -26.70
CA ASN A 12 -1.91 5.23 -26.12
C ASN A 12 -1.72 5.31 -24.59
N GLU A 13 -2.68 5.90 -23.88
CA GLU A 13 -2.88 5.64 -22.46
C GLU A 13 -3.18 4.15 -22.34
N THR A 14 -2.18 3.39 -21.91
CA THR A 14 -2.41 1.99 -21.55
C THR A 14 -3.34 2.01 -20.34
N MET A 15 -4.62 1.71 -20.55
CA MET A 15 -5.62 1.63 -19.47
C MET A 15 -5.06 0.75 -18.35
N SER A 16 -4.97 1.30 -17.14
CA SER A 16 -4.44 0.55 -16.01
C SER A 16 -5.38 -0.62 -15.70
N LYS A 17 -4.83 -1.83 -15.64
CA LYS A 17 -5.58 -3.03 -15.28
C LYS A 17 -6.09 -2.95 -13.83
N THR A 18 -7.30 -3.44 -13.62
CA THR A 18 -7.92 -3.70 -12.32
C THR A 18 -7.26 -4.91 -11.64
N LEU A 19 -7.48 -5.07 -10.33
CA LEU A 19 -6.96 -6.22 -9.60
C LEU A 19 -7.56 -7.55 -10.11
N LYS A 20 -8.86 -7.59 -10.46
CA LYS A 20 -9.48 -8.79 -11.06
C LYS A 20 -8.82 -9.22 -12.37
N GLU A 21 -8.42 -8.26 -13.21
CA GLU A 21 -7.71 -8.55 -14.47
C GLU A 21 -6.27 -9.00 -14.24
N ILE A 22 -5.62 -8.53 -13.17
CA ILE A 22 -4.25 -8.93 -12.82
C ILE A 22 -4.21 -10.34 -12.21
N TYR A 23 -5.21 -10.66 -11.38
CA TYR A 23 -5.27 -11.93 -10.65
C TYR A 23 -6.17 -12.98 -11.31
N GLU A 24 -6.78 -12.66 -12.44
CA GLU A 24 -7.70 -13.54 -13.19
C GLU A 24 -8.78 -14.12 -12.26
N TYR A 25 -9.44 -13.23 -11.51
CA TYR A 25 -10.41 -13.62 -10.48
C TYR A 25 -11.84 -13.24 -10.90
N ASP A 26 -12.76 -14.18 -10.81
CA ASP A 26 -14.19 -13.94 -10.97
C ASP A 26 -14.78 -13.40 -9.67
N LEU A 27 -15.61 -12.36 -9.75
CA LEU A 27 -16.24 -11.80 -8.55
C LEU A 27 -17.12 -12.84 -7.85
N ILE A 28 -17.21 -12.72 -6.53
CA ILE A 28 -18.11 -13.55 -5.73
C ILE A 28 -19.55 -13.14 -6.09
N GLU A 29 -20.37 -14.12 -6.49
CA GLU A 29 -21.78 -13.90 -6.82
C GLU A 29 -22.56 -13.40 -5.59
N ASP A 30 -23.41 -12.41 -5.80
CA ASP A 30 -24.33 -11.91 -4.77
C ASP A 30 -25.51 -12.88 -4.64
N ASP A 31 -25.57 -13.62 -3.53
CA ASP A 31 -26.67 -14.53 -3.20
C ASP A 31 -27.80 -13.86 -2.40
N GLY A 32 -27.73 -12.54 -2.23
CA GLY A 32 -28.67 -11.73 -1.46
C GLY A 32 -28.44 -11.77 0.05
N ILE A 33 -27.35 -12.39 0.52
CA ILE A 33 -26.93 -12.40 1.93
C ILE A 33 -25.75 -11.43 2.09
N ASP A 34 -25.87 -10.49 3.04
CA ASP A 34 -24.78 -9.54 3.34
C ASP A 34 -23.60 -10.28 3.99
N TYR A 35 -22.58 -10.52 3.17
CA TYR A 35 -21.25 -10.88 3.60
C TYR A 35 -20.32 -9.67 3.41
N THR A 36 -20.31 -8.74 4.38
CA THR A 36 -19.41 -7.55 4.41
C THR A 36 -17.93 -7.78 4.03
N VAL A 37 -17.43 -9.02 4.13
CA VAL A 37 -16.08 -9.39 3.67
C VAL A 37 -16.03 -9.56 2.15
N ASP A 38 -17.04 -10.17 1.56
CA ASP A 38 -17.15 -10.46 0.14
C ASP A 38 -17.47 -9.19 -0.65
N GLU A 39 -18.33 -8.31 -0.11
CA GLU A 39 -18.59 -6.98 -0.70
C GLU A 39 -17.32 -6.12 -0.76
N TRP A 40 -16.55 -6.08 0.33
CA TRP A 40 -15.28 -5.37 0.36
C TRP A 40 -14.28 -5.97 -0.64
N PHE A 41 -14.22 -7.30 -0.72
CA PHE A 41 -13.32 -7.99 -1.63
C PHE A 41 -13.67 -7.67 -3.09
N ASN A 42 -14.93 -7.81 -3.49
CA ASN A 42 -15.38 -7.44 -4.83
C ASN A 42 -15.07 -5.96 -5.15
N THR A 43 -15.27 -5.06 -4.18
CA THR A 43 -14.95 -3.64 -4.33
C THR A 43 -13.47 -3.38 -4.59
N ILE A 44 -12.54 -4.06 -3.89
CA ILE A 44 -11.11 -3.88 -4.15
C ILE A 44 -10.69 -4.51 -5.48
N MET A 45 -11.35 -5.60 -5.90
CA MET A 45 -11.02 -6.30 -7.13
C MET A 45 -11.32 -5.48 -8.39
N GLU A 46 -12.29 -4.56 -8.31
CA GLU A 46 -12.59 -3.58 -9.36
C GLU A 46 -11.65 -2.36 -9.39
N LYS A 47 -10.80 -2.17 -8.37
CA LYS A 47 -9.86 -1.05 -8.32
C LYS A 47 -8.62 -1.35 -9.15
N THR A 48 -8.04 -0.32 -9.76
CA THR A 48 -6.65 -0.33 -10.20
C THR A 48 -5.71 -0.12 -9.01
N LYS A 49 -4.43 -0.50 -9.15
CA LYS A 49 -3.42 -0.32 -8.09
C LYS A 49 -3.35 1.13 -7.55
N ASP A 50 -3.60 2.13 -8.40
CA ASP A 50 -3.44 3.55 -8.08
C ASP A 50 -4.67 4.10 -7.34
N GLN A 51 -5.83 3.45 -7.49
CA GLN A 51 -7.07 3.77 -6.80
C GLN A 51 -7.16 3.16 -5.38
N LEU A 52 -6.21 2.31 -5.00
CA LEU A 52 -6.17 1.73 -3.67
C LEU A 52 -5.91 2.81 -2.62
N SER A 53 -6.80 2.89 -1.64
CA SER A 53 -6.69 3.77 -0.48
C SER A 53 -5.83 3.13 0.64
N VAL A 54 -5.47 3.93 1.64
CA VAL A 54 -4.76 3.44 2.84
C VAL A 54 -5.55 2.35 3.58
N ALA A 55 -6.88 2.49 3.62
CA ALA A 55 -7.79 1.51 4.23
C ALA A 55 -7.76 0.17 3.47
N ASP A 56 -7.81 0.24 2.13
CA ASP A 56 -7.71 -0.95 1.27
C ASP A 56 -6.38 -1.67 1.50
N VAL A 57 -5.26 -0.95 1.37
CA VAL A 57 -3.92 -1.50 1.53
C VAL A 57 -3.72 -2.08 2.94
N SER A 58 -4.18 -1.36 3.97
CA SER A 58 -4.10 -1.84 5.36
C SER A 58 -4.87 -3.15 5.55
N ARG A 59 -6.09 -3.27 5.00
CA ARG A 59 -6.87 -4.49 5.10
C ARG A 59 -6.28 -5.62 4.25
N MET A 60 -5.78 -5.34 3.05
CA MET A 60 -5.07 -6.29 2.19
C MET A 60 -3.84 -6.89 2.91
N LEU A 61 -3.02 -6.06 3.58
CA LEU A 61 -1.86 -6.52 4.35
C LEU A 61 -2.26 -7.40 5.54
N ARG A 62 -3.34 -7.06 6.26
CA ARG A 62 -3.83 -7.87 7.39
C ARG A 62 -4.40 -9.21 6.94
N GLN A 63 -5.16 -9.23 5.85
CA GLN A 63 -5.80 -10.42 5.31
C GLN A 63 -4.92 -11.23 4.35
N ARG A 64 -3.75 -10.70 3.97
CA ARG A 64 -2.79 -11.29 3.03
C ARG A 64 -3.37 -11.54 1.63
N ILE A 65 -4.14 -10.57 1.16
CA ILE A 65 -4.78 -10.58 -0.15
C ILE A 65 -3.99 -9.67 -1.09
N CYS A 66 -3.77 -10.12 -2.33
CA CYS A 66 -3.04 -9.36 -3.34
C CYS A 66 -1.68 -8.84 -2.84
N SER A 67 -0.97 -9.63 -2.02
CA SER A 67 0.14 -9.18 -1.16
C SER A 67 1.23 -8.40 -1.87
N ARG A 68 1.63 -8.79 -3.10
CA ARG A 68 2.68 -8.06 -3.84
C ARG A 68 2.25 -6.64 -4.20
N ILE A 69 0.98 -6.45 -4.57
CA ILE A 69 0.43 -5.13 -4.86
C ILE A 69 0.24 -4.35 -3.57
N ALA A 70 -0.29 -4.97 -2.52
CA ALA A 70 -0.45 -4.34 -1.21
C ALA A 70 0.88 -3.79 -0.67
N ILE A 71 1.94 -4.62 -0.68
CA ILE A 71 3.29 -4.22 -0.22
C ILE A 71 3.84 -3.09 -1.07
N LYS A 72 3.77 -3.21 -2.41
CA LYS A 72 4.28 -2.18 -3.31
C LYS A 72 3.57 -0.85 -3.08
N ARG A 73 2.24 -0.86 -3.02
CA ARG A 73 1.43 0.34 -2.81
C ARG A 73 1.66 0.95 -1.43
N ALA A 74 1.84 0.12 -0.41
CA ALA A 74 2.21 0.58 0.93
C ALA A 74 3.55 1.33 0.92
N ILE A 75 4.56 0.80 0.23
CA ILE A 75 5.87 1.45 0.11
C ILE A 75 5.76 2.77 -0.64
N GLU A 76 4.96 2.86 -1.71
CA GLU A 76 4.70 4.11 -2.43
C GLU A 76 4.07 5.15 -1.50
N MET A 77 3.00 4.80 -0.79
CA MET A 77 2.33 5.71 0.17
C MET A 77 3.27 6.17 1.30
N LEU A 78 4.06 5.25 1.87
CA LEU A 78 5.03 5.56 2.92
C LEU A 78 6.22 6.37 2.41
N SER A 79 6.55 6.25 1.12
CA SER A 79 7.56 7.09 0.48
C SER A 79 7.11 8.54 0.41
N ASP A 80 5.82 8.79 0.26
CA ASP A 80 5.24 10.13 0.28
C ASP A 80 5.09 10.63 1.73
N ASP A 81 4.34 9.90 2.55
CA ASP A 81 4.08 10.18 3.95
C ASP A 81 4.35 8.95 4.86
N PRO A 82 5.47 8.93 5.60
CA PRO A 82 5.82 7.83 6.50
C PRO A 82 4.85 7.64 7.68
N PHE A 83 4.05 8.65 7.99
CA PHE A 83 3.12 8.70 9.12
C PHE A 83 1.69 8.34 8.71
N ILE A 84 1.47 7.99 7.44
CA ILE A 84 0.14 7.71 6.93
C ILE A 84 -0.53 6.53 7.64
N GLY A 85 -1.82 6.69 7.93
CA GLY A 85 -2.64 5.71 8.62
C GLY A 85 -4.12 6.06 8.53
N GLU A 86 -4.98 5.08 8.82
CA GLU A 86 -6.44 5.25 8.82
C GLU A 86 -6.96 5.51 10.24
N MET A 87 -6.51 4.72 11.22
CA MET A 87 -7.00 4.77 12.61
C MET A 87 -6.06 5.54 13.55
N PHE A 88 -4.76 5.49 13.27
CA PHE A 88 -3.73 6.15 14.05
C PHE A 88 -2.52 6.45 13.16
N GLU A 89 -1.70 7.39 13.60
CA GLU A 89 -0.52 7.82 12.87
C GLU A 89 0.52 6.70 12.77
N GLY A 90 1.07 6.49 11.57
CA GLY A 90 2.06 5.44 11.30
C GLY A 90 1.48 4.03 11.20
N GLN A 91 0.14 3.89 11.20
CA GLN A 91 -0.53 2.60 11.12
C GLN A 91 -0.10 1.78 9.90
N LEU A 92 0.14 2.40 8.74
CA LEU A 92 0.53 1.66 7.54
C LEU A 92 1.93 1.04 7.69
N MET A 93 2.89 1.78 8.28
CA MET A 93 4.22 1.27 8.61
C MET A 93 4.13 0.08 9.57
N PHE A 94 3.31 0.20 10.62
CA PHE A 94 3.05 -0.87 11.57
C PHE A 94 2.47 -2.12 10.89
N ASN A 95 1.42 -1.95 10.06
CA ASN A 95 0.78 -3.05 9.34
C ASN A 95 1.76 -3.76 8.40
N LEU A 96 2.57 -3.01 7.66
CA LEU A 96 3.55 -3.58 6.73
C LEU A 96 4.62 -4.41 7.46
N TYR A 97 5.13 -3.91 8.58
CA TYR A 97 6.09 -4.63 9.42
C TYR A 97 5.46 -5.88 10.06
N LYS A 98 4.27 -5.74 10.68
CA LYS A 98 3.60 -6.79 11.46
C LYS A 98 2.88 -7.84 10.62
N GLY A 99 2.48 -7.52 9.39
CA GLY A 99 1.79 -8.45 8.49
C GLY A 99 2.58 -9.74 8.22
N LYS A 100 3.92 -9.71 8.44
CA LYS A 100 4.85 -10.83 8.20
C LYS A 100 4.66 -11.42 6.81
N GLU A 101 4.43 -10.54 5.84
CA GLU A 101 4.17 -10.91 4.47
C GLU A 101 5.38 -11.61 3.85
N LYS A 102 5.18 -12.83 3.32
CA LYS A 102 6.28 -13.66 2.79
C LYS A 102 6.98 -13.03 1.59
N TYR A 103 6.30 -12.14 0.88
CA TYR A 103 6.82 -11.43 -0.29
C TYR A 103 7.55 -10.14 0.06
N LEU A 104 7.49 -9.67 1.32
CA LEU A 104 8.07 -8.38 1.72
C LEU A 104 9.57 -8.30 1.44
N LYS A 105 10.28 -9.41 1.60
CA LYS A 105 11.72 -9.52 1.30
C LYS A 105 12.10 -9.14 -0.14
N LEU A 106 11.16 -9.27 -1.09
CA LEU A 106 11.37 -8.87 -2.48
C LEU A 106 11.46 -7.34 -2.63
N PHE A 107 11.04 -6.59 -1.61
CA PHE A 107 10.93 -5.14 -1.64
C PHE A 107 11.87 -4.44 -0.64
N TYR A 108 12.75 -5.18 0.04
CA TYR A 108 13.65 -4.60 1.05
C TYR A 108 14.56 -3.50 0.51
N THR A 109 15.04 -3.62 -0.73
CA THR A 109 15.82 -2.58 -1.38
C THR A 109 15.05 -1.25 -1.50
N GLN A 110 13.73 -1.30 -1.75
CA GLN A 110 12.90 -0.11 -1.81
C GLN A 110 12.50 0.39 -0.42
N MET A 111 12.33 -0.51 0.54
CA MET A 111 11.92 -0.16 1.89
C MET A 111 13.02 0.54 2.70
N GLY A 112 14.30 0.21 2.47
CA GLY A 112 15.43 0.79 3.21
C GLY A 112 15.43 2.32 3.23
N PRO A 113 15.42 3.00 2.07
CA PRO A 113 15.34 4.46 2.01
C PRO A 113 14.09 5.06 2.68
N VAL A 114 12.95 4.35 2.62
CA VAL A 114 11.72 4.78 3.29
C VAL A 114 11.88 4.79 4.81
N LEU A 115 12.49 3.75 5.38
CA LEU A 115 12.76 3.67 6.82
C LEU A 115 13.74 4.76 7.28
N GLU A 116 14.78 5.04 6.48
CA GLU A 116 15.73 6.11 6.77
C GLU A 116 15.04 7.48 6.77
N LYS A 117 14.27 7.78 5.71
CA LYS A 117 13.46 9.01 5.62
C LYS A 117 12.51 9.13 6.81
N ALA A 118 11.80 8.07 7.14
CA ALA A 118 10.86 8.03 8.27
C ALA A 118 11.56 8.35 9.60
N GLY A 119 12.72 7.75 9.86
CA GLY A 119 13.51 8.00 11.06
C GLY A 119 14.03 9.44 11.15
N LEU A 120 14.37 10.06 10.02
CA LEU A 120 14.76 11.47 9.97
C LEU A 120 13.57 12.40 10.24
N MET A 121 12.43 12.15 9.59
CA MET A 121 11.22 12.96 9.78
C MET A 121 10.69 12.87 11.22
N ALA A 122 10.73 11.69 11.83
CA ALA A 122 10.27 11.47 13.20
C ALA A 122 11.03 12.29 14.27
N LYS A 123 12.23 12.81 13.96
CA LYS A 123 12.98 13.67 14.89
C LYS A 123 12.30 15.02 15.12
N CYS A 124 11.69 15.57 14.06
CA CYS A 124 11.07 16.89 14.06
C CYS A 124 9.53 16.82 14.02
N HIS A 125 8.97 15.61 13.90
CA HIS A 125 7.53 15.41 13.90
C HIS A 125 6.93 15.59 15.29
N GLN A 126 5.74 16.20 15.34
CA GLN A 126 4.99 16.43 16.56
C GLN A 126 3.97 15.32 16.76
N PHE A 127 4.36 14.29 17.51
CA PHE A 127 3.47 13.20 17.92
C PHE A 127 2.47 13.67 18.99
N GLY A 128 1.38 12.93 19.19
CA GLY A 128 0.40 13.20 20.23
C GLY A 128 0.95 12.95 21.64
N SER A 129 1.96 12.08 21.76
CA SER A 129 2.71 11.84 23.00
C SER A 129 4.12 11.32 22.73
N ASP A 130 4.96 11.34 23.76
CA ASP A 130 6.29 10.70 23.71
C ASP A 130 6.18 9.18 23.54
N GLU A 131 5.14 8.55 24.10
CA GLU A 131 4.89 7.11 23.96
C GLU A 131 4.62 6.73 22.49
N GLU A 132 3.73 7.47 21.81
CA GLU A 132 3.46 7.26 20.37
C GLU A 132 4.74 7.40 19.52
N LYS A 133 5.58 8.39 19.83
CA LYS A 133 6.87 8.59 19.17
C LYS A 133 7.81 7.40 19.39
N GLU A 134 7.92 6.93 20.63
CA GLU A 134 8.76 5.78 20.99
C GLU A 134 8.28 4.50 20.31
N GLU A 135 6.97 4.26 20.27
CA GLU A 135 6.38 3.11 19.57
C GLU A 135 6.68 3.15 18.08
N TYR A 136 6.48 4.29 17.43
CA TYR A 136 6.75 4.46 16.00
C TYR A 136 8.23 4.24 15.67
N LEU A 137 9.15 4.84 16.43
CA LEU A 137 10.59 4.65 16.28
C LEU A 137 11.02 3.19 16.54
N SER A 138 10.37 2.51 17.49
CA SER A 138 10.57 1.09 17.78
C SER A 138 10.21 0.22 16.59
N VAL A 139 9.10 0.52 15.90
CA VAL A 139 8.69 -0.17 14.66
C VAL A 139 9.74 0.03 13.57
N ILE A 140 10.18 1.27 13.31
CA ILE A 140 11.19 1.56 12.29
C ILE A 140 12.49 0.82 12.56
N SER A 141 12.99 0.89 13.80
CA SER A 141 14.25 0.27 14.19
C SER A 141 14.20 -1.26 14.02
N LYS A 142 13.13 -1.90 14.49
CA LYS A 142 12.94 -3.35 14.33
C LYS A 142 12.76 -3.76 12.88
N PHE A 143 12.13 -2.92 12.06
CA PHE A 143 11.97 -3.19 10.64
C PHE A 143 13.33 -3.09 9.92
N ALA A 144 14.10 -2.03 10.18
CA ALA A 144 15.44 -1.87 9.62
C ALA A 144 16.38 -3.02 10.02
N GLN A 145 16.33 -3.44 11.29
CA GLN A 145 17.08 -4.60 11.78
C GLN A 145 16.69 -5.88 11.03
N LYS A 146 15.39 -6.15 10.90
CA LYS A 146 14.90 -7.33 10.17
C LYS A 146 15.42 -7.35 8.72
N ILE A 147 15.37 -6.21 8.03
CA ILE A 147 15.89 -6.11 6.66
C ILE A 147 17.38 -6.47 6.64
N LYS A 148 18.17 -5.87 7.54
CA LYS A 148 19.62 -6.13 7.62
C LYS A 148 19.93 -7.61 7.85
N GLU A 149 19.21 -8.26 8.76
CA GLU A 149 19.38 -9.69 9.10
C GLU A 149 19.04 -10.61 7.93
N GLU A 150 18.08 -10.24 7.08
CA GLU A 150 17.64 -11.05 5.94
C GLU A 150 18.35 -10.71 4.62
N THR A 151 19.17 -9.66 4.58
CA THR A 151 19.96 -9.26 3.40
C THR A 151 21.48 -9.40 3.57
N THR A 152 21.95 -9.79 4.76
CA THR A 152 23.37 -10.09 5.05
C THR A 152 23.60 -11.59 4.94
#